data_AF-A0A966TK44-F1
#
_entry.id   AF-A0A966TK44-F1
#
_cell.length_a   1.000
_cell.length_b   1.000
_cell.length_c   1.000
_cell.angle_alpha   90.00
_cell.angle_beta   90.00
_cell.angle_gamma   90.00
#
_symmetry.space_group_name_H-M   'P 1'
#
loop_
_entity.id
_entity.type
_entity.pdbx_description
1 polymer ?
#
loop_
_entity_poly.entity_id
_entity_poly.type
_entity_poly.pdbx_seq_one_letter_code
_entity_poly.pdbx_strand_id
1 'polypeptide(L)'
;MQGRKSYLFSFFGLVDFFSTVPFYLQLLFPGTDLRVLRMFRLLRIFKLSRYNSAMDDMFEAIKSERDSFSSALFLLLISGLLFSSLIYIIEGHDQPEVFPSIPAAMHWFVITIISGWGNVDPVTYPGVILVIITQILAIALAAILTGVVSTAYTTQVSRREALYEMEIREVLADGVVTPEEEAHLRAIQAKFGMSDEQVEAIAAQVRTEKENSQH
;
A
#
# COMPACT_ATOMS: atom_id res chain seq x y z
N MET A 1 -21.31 -0.65 -25.69
CA MET A 1 -20.15 -1.52 -25.99
C MET A 1 -18.79 -1.03 -25.41
N GLN A 2 -18.71 0.15 -24.78
CA GLN A 2 -17.46 0.70 -24.20
C GLN A 2 -16.97 0.02 -22.90
N GLY A 3 -17.81 -0.71 -22.17
CA GLY A 3 -17.40 -1.37 -20.91
C GLY A 3 -16.46 -2.58 -21.07
N ARG A 4 -16.57 -3.35 -22.16
CA ARG A 4 -15.80 -4.61 -22.33
C ARG A 4 -14.32 -4.39 -22.64
N LYS A 5 -13.97 -3.35 -23.40
CA LYS A 5 -12.56 -3.03 -23.70
C LYS A 5 -11.85 -2.41 -22.49
N SER A 6 -12.56 -1.62 -21.70
CA SER A 6 -12.06 -1.08 -20.43
C SER A 6 -11.75 -2.19 -19.41
N TYR A 7 -12.56 -3.25 -19.38
CA TYR A 7 -12.33 -4.40 -18.50
C TYR A 7 -11.11 -5.23 -18.89
N LEU A 8 -10.86 -5.43 -20.20
CA LEU A 8 -9.69 -6.18 -20.69
C LEU A 8 -8.34 -5.54 -20.33
N PHE A 9 -8.30 -4.21 -20.20
CA PHE A 9 -7.10 -3.46 -19.79
C PHE A 9 -7.11 -3.01 -18.32
N SER A 10 -8.13 -3.39 -17.55
CA SER A 10 -8.13 -3.20 -16.10
C SER A 10 -7.09 -4.13 -15.47
N PHE A 11 -6.51 -3.73 -14.32
CA PHE A 11 -5.59 -4.54 -13.53
C PHE A 11 -6.12 -5.98 -13.34
N PHE A 12 -7.41 -6.10 -13.04
CA PHE A 12 -8.08 -7.39 -12.86
C PHE A 12 -8.26 -8.17 -14.17
N GLY A 13 -8.47 -7.51 -15.31
CA GLY A 13 -8.54 -8.15 -16.63
C GLY A 13 -7.20 -8.68 -17.09
N LEU A 14 -6.11 -7.96 -16.83
CA LEU A 14 -4.74 -8.42 -17.07
C LEU A 14 -4.40 -9.64 -16.20
N VAL A 15 -4.71 -9.59 -14.90
CA VAL A 15 -4.53 -10.74 -13.99
C VAL A 15 -5.32 -11.96 -14.48
N ASP A 16 -6.57 -11.77 -14.91
CA ASP A 16 -7.41 -12.87 -15.39
C ASP A 16 -6.86 -13.49 -16.69
N PHE A 17 -6.42 -12.65 -17.62
CA PHE A 17 -5.74 -13.05 -18.85
C PHE A 17 -4.47 -13.86 -18.56
N PHE A 18 -3.52 -13.29 -17.80
CA PHE A 18 -2.27 -13.99 -17.49
C PHE A 18 -2.47 -15.25 -16.64
N SER A 19 -3.52 -15.32 -15.82
CA SER A 19 -3.82 -16.52 -15.03
C SER A 19 -4.36 -17.70 -15.86
N THR A 20 -4.98 -17.42 -17.01
CA THR A 20 -5.63 -18.41 -17.88
C THR A 20 -4.78 -18.78 -19.11
N VAL A 21 -3.92 -17.86 -19.58
CA VAL A 21 -2.96 -18.08 -20.67
C VAL A 21 -2.13 -19.36 -20.54
N PRO A 22 -1.59 -19.74 -19.36
CA PRO A 22 -0.79 -20.96 -19.22
C PRO A 22 -1.55 -22.25 -19.55
N PHE A 23 -2.88 -22.27 -19.39
CA PHE A 23 -3.70 -23.43 -19.73
C PHE A 23 -3.86 -23.57 -21.25
N TYR A 24 -4.20 -22.47 -21.92
CA TYR A 24 -4.39 -22.46 -23.38
C TYR A 24 -3.08 -22.67 -24.16
N LEU A 25 -1.97 -22.09 -23.69
CA LEU A 25 -0.65 -22.29 -24.33
C LEU A 25 -0.13 -23.72 -24.17
N GLN A 26 -0.40 -24.38 -23.04
CA GLN A 26 0.01 -25.76 -22.82
C GLN A 26 -0.79 -26.74 -23.71
N LEU A 27 -2.03 -26.38 -24.06
CA LEU A 27 -2.85 -27.14 -24.99
C LEU A 27 -2.38 -26.98 -26.45
N LEU A 28 -1.93 -25.79 -26.84
CA LEU A 28 -1.47 -25.49 -28.21
C LEU A 28 -0.03 -25.95 -28.50
N PHE A 29 0.86 -25.95 -27.49
CA PHE A 29 2.27 -26.33 -27.65
C PHE A 29 2.71 -27.40 -26.64
N PRO A 30 2.27 -28.66 -26.81
CA PRO A 30 2.71 -29.77 -25.97
C PRO A 30 4.18 -30.10 -26.28
N GLY A 31 5.12 -29.55 -25.49
CA GLY A 31 6.56 -29.86 -25.60
C GLY A 31 7.51 -28.69 -25.32
N THR A 32 7.00 -27.45 -25.29
CA THR A 32 7.82 -26.28 -24.94
C THR A 32 8.03 -26.20 -23.41
N ASP A 33 9.20 -25.72 -22.96
CA ASP A 33 9.47 -25.54 -21.52
C ASP A 33 8.70 -24.33 -20.97
N LEU A 34 7.43 -24.55 -20.65
CA LEU A 34 6.53 -23.52 -20.11
C LEU A 34 6.67 -23.40 -18.57
N ARG A 35 7.85 -23.69 -17.99
CA ARG A 35 8.13 -23.57 -16.55
C ARG A 35 7.80 -22.18 -16.00
N VAL A 36 8.24 -21.13 -16.68
CA VAL A 36 7.95 -19.74 -16.30
C VAL A 36 6.44 -19.45 -16.38
N LEU A 37 5.75 -19.97 -17.40
CA LEU A 37 4.31 -19.81 -17.54
C LEU A 37 3.51 -20.54 -16.44
N ARG A 38 4.07 -21.60 -15.84
CA ARG A 38 3.46 -22.22 -14.64
C ARG A 38 3.45 -21.25 -13.45
N MET A 39 4.39 -20.31 -13.34
CA MET A 39 4.38 -19.30 -12.28
C MET A 39 3.24 -18.29 -12.44
N PHE A 40 2.80 -17.98 -13.67
CA PHE A 40 1.62 -17.12 -13.89
C PHE A 40 0.32 -17.74 -13.35
N ARG A 41 0.28 -19.05 -13.10
CA ARG A 41 -0.83 -19.66 -12.37
C ARG A 41 -0.95 -19.11 -10.95
N LEU A 42 0.14 -18.70 -10.31
CA LEU A 42 0.13 -18.07 -8.99
C LEU A 42 -0.57 -16.71 -9.02
N LEU A 43 -0.60 -16.01 -10.18
CA LEU A 43 -1.35 -14.76 -10.30
C LEU A 43 -2.84 -14.93 -10.03
N ARG A 44 -3.38 -16.15 -10.09
CA ARG A 44 -4.75 -16.44 -9.66
C ARG A 44 -4.99 -16.05 -8.19
N ILE A 45 -3.96 -15.97 -7.33
CA ILE A 45 -4.08 -15.53 -5.94
C ILE A 45 -4.56 -14.08 -5.86
N PHE A 46 -4.18 -13.23 -6.82
CA PHE A 46 -4.68 -11.86 -6.91
C PHE A 46 -6.18 -11.81 -7.24
N LYS A 47 -6.81 -12.92 -7.69
CA LYS A 47 -8.27 -12.99 -7.77
C LYS A 47 -8.94 -12.99 -6.40
N LEU A 48 -8.23 -13.36 -5.32
CA LEU A 48 -8.73 -13.21 -3.95
C LEU A 48 -8.81 -11.74 -3.53
N SER A 49 -7.97 -10.87 -4.11
CA SER A 49 -8.06 -9.41 -3.90
C SER A 49 -9.43 -8.87 -4.29
N ARG A 50 -10.09 -9.46 -5.31
CA ARG A 50 -11.44 -9.09 -5.75
C ARG A 50 -12.52 -9.32 -4.68
N TYR A 51 -12.26 -10.20 -3.72
CA TYR A 51 -13.20 -10.53 -2.65
C TYR A 51 -12.88 -9.82 -1.33
N ASN A 52 -11.74 -9.14 -1.26
CA ASN A 52 -11.29 -8.47 -0.04
C ASN A 52 -11.37 -6.94 -0.23
N SER A 53 -12.48 -6.34 0.21
CA SER A 53 -12.67 -4.88 0.14
C SER A 53 -11.58 -4.11 0.87
N ALA A 54 -10.95 -4.70 1.90
CA ALA A 54 -9.89 -4.05 2.65
C ALA A 54 -8.65 -3.76 1.78
N MET A 55 -8.38 -4.58 0.75
CA MET A 55 -7.27 -4.30 -0.17
C MET A 55 -7.59 -3.13 -1.09
N ASP A 56 -8.80 -3.07 -1.63
CA ASP A 56 -9.25 -1.95 -2.46
C ASP A 56 -9.24 -0.64 -1.66
N ASP A 57 -9.68 -0.68 -0.40
CA ASP A 57 -9.64 0.46 0.52
C ASP A 57 -8.21 0.96 0.76
N MET A 58 -7.27 0.04 0.99
CA MET A 58 -5.85 0.37 1.16
C MET A 58 -5.24 0.99 -0.10
N PHE A 59 -5.56 0.46 -1.29
CA PHE A 59 -5.11 1.04 -2.55
C PHE A 59 -5.69 2.44 -2.78
N GLU A 60 -6.97 2.64 -2.46
CA GLU A 60 -7.63 3.94 -2.56
C GLU A 60 -7.00 4.96 -1.58
N ALA A 61 -6.64 4.52 -0.36
CA ALA A 61 -5.96 5.36 0.63
C ALA A 61 -4.58 5.82 0.12
N ILE A 62 -3.77 4.89 -0.39
CA ILE A 62 -2.46 5.21 -0.99
C ILE A 62 -2.63 6.14 -2.19
N LYS A 63 -3.67 5.93 -3.00
CA LYS A 63 -3.95 6.78 -4.17
C LYS A 63 -4.37 8.19 -3.75
N SER A 64 -5.10 8.35 -2.65
CA SER A 64 -5.42 9.69 -2.11
C SER A 64 -4.19 10.41 -1.58
N GLU A 65 -3.19 9.69 -1.06
CA GLU A 65 -1.92 10.23 -0.57
C GLU A 65 -0.74 9.97 -1.52
N ARG A 66 -1.00 9.90 -2.82
CA ARG A 66 0.02 9.52 -3.82
C ARG A 66 1.23 10.44 -3.79
N ASP A 67 1.03 11.73 -3.48
CA ASP A 67 2.08 12.74 -3.51
C ASP A 67 3.06 12.51 -2.32
N SER A 68 2.51 12.26 -1.13
CA SER A 68 3.25 11.87 0.07
C SER A 68 4.00 10.54 -0.13
N PHE A 69 3.32 9.53 -0.67
CA PHE A 69 3.91 8.21 -0.92
C PHE A 69 5.01 8.24 -1.98
N SER A 70 4.79 8.96 -3.09
CA SER A 70 5.78 9.10 -4.16
C SER A 70 7.02 9.87 -3.69
N SER A 71 6.85 10.88 -2.84
CA SER A 71 7.96 11.63 -2.25
C SER A 71 8.83 10.75 -1.34
N ALA A 72 8.20 9.90 -0.52
CA ALA A 72 8.93 8.95 0.33
C ALA A 72 9.70 7.91 -0.49
N LEU A 73 9.08 7.38 -1.56
CA LEU A 73 9.75 6.45 -2.48
C LEU A 73 10.91 7.11 -3.23
N PHE A 74 10.73 8.36 -3.66
CA PHE A 74 11.76 9.14 -4.34
C PHE A 74 12.97 9.40 -3.42
N LEU A 75 12.71 9.76 -2.16
CA LEU A 75 13.74 9.91 -1.15
C LEU A 75 14.51 8.60 -0.94
N LEU A 76 13.81 7.46 -0.84
CA LEU A 76 14.44 6.14 -0.74
C LEU A 76 15.35 5.86 -1.93
N LEU A 77 14.91 6.15 -3.16
CA LEU A 77 15.70 5.92 -4.37
C LEU A 77 16.96 6.80 -4.40
N ILE A 78 16.85 8.09 -4.07
CA ILE A 78 18.01 8.99 -4.03
C ILE A 78 18.98 8.57 -2.94
N SER A 79 18.50 8.29 -1.72
CA SER A 79 19.34 7.82 -0.63
C SER A 79 20.02 6.51 -1.01
N GLY A 80 19.27 5.56 -1.57
CA GLY A 80 19.83 4.29 -2.02
C GLY A 80 20.92 4.48 -3.06
N LEU A 81 20.69 5.30 -4.09
CA LEU A 81 21.71 5.59 -5.10
C LEU A 81 22.95 6.24 -4.48
N LEU A 82 22.77 7.22 -3.58
CA LEU A 82 23.85 7.94 -2.93
C LEU A 82 24.70 7.01 -2.06
N PHE A 83 24.11 6.33 -1.07
CA PHE A 83 24.86 5.48 -0.14
C PHE A 83 25.47 4.27 -0.84
N SER A 84 24.79 3.71 -1.85
CA SER A 84 25.34 2.62 -2.67
C SER A 84 26.54 3.06 -3.50
N SER A 85 26.52 4.30 -4.01
CA SER A 85 27.67 4.85 -4.73
C SER A 85 28.84 5.12 -3.80
N LEU A 86 28.59 5.66 -2.60
CA LEU A 86 29.64 5.90 -1.60
C LEU A 86 30.30 4.59 -1.16
N ILE A 87 29.53 3.56 -0.80
CA ILE A 87 30.10 2.29 -0.33
C ILE A 87 30.85 1.58 -1.45
N TYR A 88 30.38 1.67 -2.70
CA TYR A 88 31.10 1.13 -3.86
C TYR A 88 32.45 1.84 -4.09
N ILE A 89 32.52 3.17 -3.90
CA ILE A 89 33.79 3.91 -4.05
C ILE A 89 34.78 3.53 -2.94
N ILE A 90 34.31 3.28 -1.72
CA ILE A 90 35.17 2.98 -0.57
C ILE A 90 35.58 1.51 -0.54
N GLU A 91 34.63 0.60 -0.71
CA GLU A 91 34.84 -0.86 -0.53
C GLU A 91 34.87 -1.63 -1.86
N GLY A 92 34.50 -1.03 -3.00
CA GLY A 92 34.38 -1.77 -4.26
C GLY A 92 35.71 -2.32 -4.79
N HIS A 93 36.82 -1.66 -4.47
CA HIS A 93 38.16 -2.17 -4.82
C HIS A 93 38.65 -3.25 -3.85
N ASP A 94 38.36 -3.08 -2.55
CA ASP A 94 38.86 -3.97 -1.49
C ASP A 94 37.95 -5.20 -1.28
N GLN A 95 36.68 -5.11 -1.67
CA GLN A 95 35.67 -6.17 -1.62
C GLN A 95 34.86 -6.28 -2.92
N PRO A 96 35.48 -6.63 -4.05
CA PRO A 96 34.80 -6.74 -5.34
C PRO A 96 33.75 -7.87 -5.37
N GLU A 97 33.91 -8.88 -4.51
CA GLU A 97 32.95 -10.00 -4.35
C GLU A 97 31.60 -9.51 -3.77
N VAL A 98 31.64 -8.50 -2.90
CA VAL A 98 30.47 -8.00 -2.16
C VAL A 98 29.87 -6.76 -2.83
N PHE A 99 30.72 -5.84 -3.28
CA PHE A 99 30.32 -4.63 -3.99
C PHE A 99 30.90 -4.57 -5.41
N PRO A 100 30.48 -5.47 -6.32
CA PRO A 100 31.01 -5.51 -7.70
C PRO A 100 30.55 -4.32 -8.55
N SER A 101 29.44 -3.66 -8.19
CA SER A 101 28.88 -2.54 -8.93
C SER A 101 27.91 -1.73 -8.08
N ILE A 102 27.62 -0.49 -8.48
CA ILE A 102 26.62 0.36 -7.80
C ILE A 102 25.24 -0.32 -7.71
N PRO A 103 24.70 -0.98 -8.76
CA PRO A 103 23.44 -1.72 -8.64
C PRO A 103 23.48 -2.88 -7.62
N ALA A 104 24.62 -3.54 -7.45
CA ALA A 104 24.77 -4.58 -6.42
C ALA A 104 24.77 -3.96 -5.01
N ALA A 105 25.41 -2.80 -4.83
CA ALA A 105 25.33 -2.04 -3.59
C ALA A 105 23.90 -1.50 -3.33
N MET A 106 23.15 -1.14 -4.37
CA MET A 106 21.73 -0.76 -4.24
C MET A 106 20.87 -1.95 -3.79
N HIS A 107 21.13 -3.15 -4.30
CA HIS A 107 20.49 -4.36 -3.81
C HIS A 107 20.78 -4.56 -2.31
N TRP A 108 22.03 -4.37 -1.88
CA TRP A 108 22.40 -4.39 -0.46
C TRP A 108 21.63 -3.32 0.36
N PHE A 109 21.52 -2.09 -0.12
CA PHE A 109 20.77 -1.04 0.57
C PHE A 109 19.28 -1.39 0.74
N VAL A 110 18.66 -1.96 -0.30
CA VAL A 110 17.25 -2.36 -0.28
C VAL A 110 17.00 -3.50 0.72
N ILE A 111 17.86 -4.52 0.78
CA ILE A 111 17.72 -5.58 1.78
C ILE A 111 17.92 -5.04 3.21
N THR A 112 18.83 -4.09 3.41
CA THR A 112 19.02 -3.44 4.72
C THR A 112 17.74 -2.75 5.21
N ILE A 113 17.00 -2.06 4.32
CA ILE A 113 15.72 -1.43 4.66
C ILE A 113 14.63 -2.47 4.94
N ILE A 114 14.49 -3.48 4.07
CA ILE A 114 13.34 -4.40 4.11
C ILE A 114 13.49 -5.47 5.18
N SER A 115 14.66 -6.13 5.22
CA SER A 115 14.88 -7.28 6.09
C SER A 115 15.70 -6.93 7.33
N GLY A 116 16.51 -5.87 7.29
CA GLY A 116 17.48 -5.59 8.35
C GLY A 116 18.64 -6.60 8.42
N TRP A 117 18.77 -7.46 7.40
CA TRP A 117 19.80 -8.52 7.32
C TRP A 117 20.93 -8.18 6.33
N GLY A 118 21.11 -6.90 6.00
CA GLY A 118 22.20 -6.42 5.15
C GLY A 118 23.58 -6.48 5.82
N ASN A 119 23.91 -7.59 6.48
CA ASN A 119 25.15 -7.82 7.19
C ASN A 119 26.28 -8.02 6.18
N VAL A 120 26.83 -6.91 5.72
CA VAL A 120 28.12 -6.83 5.07
C VAL A 120 29.06 -6.20 6.08
N ASP A 121 30.14 -6.89 6.41
CA ASP A 121 31.21 -6.36 7.25
C ASP A 121 32.23 -5.64 6.35
N PRO A 122 32.23 -4.29 6.33
CA PRO A 122 33.23 -3.53 5.58
C PRO A 122 34.63 -3.79 6.14
N VAL A 123 35.61 -3.88 5.24
CA VAL A 123 37.01 -4.17 5.60
C VAL A 123 37.75 -2.88 5.92
N THR A 124 37.30 -1.75 5.37
CA THR A 124 37.93 -0.44 5.62
C THR A 124 37.26 0.30 6.79
N TYR A 125 38.06 1.02 7.57
CA TYR A 125 37.57 1.92 8.62
C TYR A 125 36.52 2.94 8.15
N PRO A 126 36.71 3.69 7.04
CA PRO A 126 35.66 4.57 6.53
C PRO A 126 34.40 3.83 6.07
N GLY A 127 34.53 2.60 5.56
CA GLY A 127 33.40 1.75 5.21
C GLY A 127 32.55 1.37 6.42
N VAL A 128 33.18 1.02 7.56
CA VAL A 128 32.47 0.73 8.83
C VAL A 128 31.61 1.91 9.27
N ILE A 129 32.17 3.12 9.26
CA ILE A 129 31.43 4.34 9.64
C ILE A 129 30.26 4.56 8.68
N LEU A 130 30.49 4.41 7.37
CA LEU A 130 29.45 4.58 6.37
C LEU A 130 28.32 3.56 6.54
N VAL A 131 28.63 2.30 6.81
CA VAL A 131 27.63 1.25 7.03
C VAL A 131 26.78 1.57 8.26
N ILE A 132 27.38 2.00 9.37
CA ILE A 132 26.62 2.40 10.58
C ILE A 132 25.65 3.53 10.27
N ILE A 133 26.10 4.58 9.58
CA ILE A 133 25.25 5.71 9.18
C ILE A 133 24.13 5.24 8.25
N THR A 134 24.47 4.38 7.29
CA THR A 134 23.51 3.85 6.31
C THR A 134 22.43 3.01 7.00
N GLN A 135 22.78 2.19 8.00
CA GLN A 135 21.81 1.40 8.75
C GLN A 135 20.85 2.26 9.57
N ILE A 136 21.34 3.31 10.24
CA ILE A 136 20.49 4.26 10.97
C ILE A 136 19.52 4.94 9.99
N LEU A 137 20.02 5.40 8.84
CA LEU A 137 19.19 6.02 7.82
C LEU A 137 18.16 5.05 7.23
N ALA A 138 18.54 3.79 6.99
CA ALA A 138 17.65 2.77 6.47
C ALA A 138 16.44 2.54 7.40
N ILE A 139 16.67 2.47 8.71
CA ILE A 139 15.61 2.37 9.72
C ILE A 139 14.71 3.61 9.68
N ALA A 140 15.29 4.81 9.59
CA ALA A 140 14.51 6.06 9.49
C ALA A 140 13.64 6.10 8.23
N LEU A 141 14.17 5.66 7.08
CA LEU A 141 13.43 5.60 5.82
C LEU A 141 12.30 4.55 5.86
N ALA A 142 12.54 3.39 6.48
CA ALA A 142 11.51 2.37 6.70
C ALA A 142 10.36 2.91 7.58
N ALA A 143 10.70 3.65 8.63
CA ALA A 143 9.73 4.30 9.51
C ALA A 143 8.90 5.36 8.76
N ILE A 144 9.52 6.17 7.89
CA ILE A 144 8.83 7.15 7.06
C ILE A 144 7.81 6.47 6.12
N LEU A 145 8.20 5.38 5.44
CA LEU A 145 7.28 4.65 4.56
C LEU A 145 6.07 4.11 5.32
N THR A 146 6.32 3.50 6.49
CA THR A 146 5.26 2.99 7.37
C THR A 146 4.37 4.13 7.86
N GLY A 147 4.97 5.26 8.24
CA GLY A 147 4.27 6.46 8.69
C GLY A 147 3.36 7.04 7.61
N VAL A 148 3.86 7.20 6.38
CA VAL A 148 3.07 7.73 5.26
C VAL A 148 1.87 6.83 4.95
N VAL A 149 2.06 5.51 4.92
CA VAL A 149 0.95 4.57 4.70
C VAL A 149 -0.06 4.61 5.86
N SER A 150 0.41 4.69 7.10
CA SER A 150 -0.45 4.79 8.29
C SER A 150 -1.27 6.09 8.29
N THR A 151 -0.64 7.22 7.98
CA THR A 151 -1.32 8.52 7.85
C THR A 151 -2.34 8.48 6.71
N ALA A 152 -1.98 7.90 5.56
CA ALA A 152 -2.91 7.76 4.44
C ALA A 152 -4.16 6.96 4.80
N TYR A 153 -3.97 5.83 5.50
CA TYR A 153 -5.07 5.02 5.98
C TYR A 153 -5.93 5.77 6.99
N THR A 154 -5.31 6.39 7.99
CA THR A 154 -6.02 7.14 9.04
C THR A 154 -6.80 8.31 8.46
N THR A 155 -6.20 9.11 7.58
CA THR A 155 -6.87 10.23 6.89
C THR A 155 -8.06 9.75 6.08
N GLN A 156 -7.95 8.59 5.40
CA GLN A 156 -9.07 8.03 4.64
C GLN A 156 -10.21 7.58 5.56
N VAL A 157 -9.90 6.93 6.69
CA VAL A 157 -10.89 6.51 7.69
C VAL A 157 -11.60 7.72 8.30
N SER A 158 -10.85 8.73 8.77
CA SER A 158 -11.44 9.94 9.34
C SER A 158 -12.29 10.72 8.32
N ARG A 159 -11.92 10.70 7.04
CA ARG A 159 -12.74 11.29 5.98
C ARG A 159 -14.07 10.56 5.80
N ARG A 160 -14.10 9.23 5.90
CA ARG A 160 -15.34 8.44 5.84
C ARG A 160 -16.22 8.71 7.06
N GLU A 161 -15.63 8.76 8.25
CA GLU A 161 -16.34 9.08 9.49
C GLU A 161 -16.98 10.47 9.44
N ALA A 162 -16.25 11.49 8.98
CA ALA A 162 -16.79 12.85 8.84
C ALA A 162 -17.95 12.94 7.85
N LEU A 163 -17.88 12.22 6.71
CA LEU A 163 -18.99 12.17 5.75
C LEU A 163 -20.23 11.49 6.34
N TYR A 164 -20.03 10.43 7.13
CA TYR A 164 -21.11 9.72 7.79
C TYR A 164 -21.75 10.57 8.92
N GLU A 165 -20.94 11.29 9.69
CA GLU A 165 -21.42 12.23 10.70
C GLU A 165 -22.28 13.34 10.11
N MET A 166 -21.87 13.90 8.96
CA MET A 166 -22.67 14.91 8.24
C MET A 166 -24.05 14.36 7.85
N GLU A 167 -24.10 13.13 7.33
CA GLU A 167 -25.35 12.47 6.95
C GLU A 167 -26.25 12.21 8.17
N ILE A 168 -25.67 11.68 9.26
CA ILE A 168 -26.40 11.47 10.52
C ILE A 168 -26.96 12.80 11.03
N ARG A 169 -26.18 13.88 10.96
CA ARG A 169 -26.61 15.20 11.42
C ARG A 169 -27.76 15.74 10.58
N GLU A 170 -27.75 15.51 9.27
CA GLU A 170 -28.85 15.86 8.36
C GLU A 170 -30.13 15.09 8.69
N VAL A 171 -30.03 13.76 8.81
CA VAL A 171 -31.17 12.89 9.18
C VAL A 171 -31.70 13.21 10.58
N LEU A 172 -30.83 13.56 11.53
CA LEU A 172 -31.27 13.95 12.87
C LEU A 172 -31.75 15.39 12.96
N ALA A 173 -31.66 16.22 11.92
CA ALA A 173 -31.99 17.64 11.99
C ALA A 173 -33.48 17.86 12.29
N ASP A 174 -34.36 17.13 11.59
CA ASP A 174 -35.82 17.22 11.74
C ASP A 174 -36.37 16.48 12.97
N GLY A 175 -35.54 15.64 13.61
CA GLY A 175 -35.87 14.90 14.82
C GLY A 175 -36.68 13.62 14.60
N VAL A 176 -36.94 13.22 13.35
CA VAL A 176 -37.71 12.01 13.02
C VAL A 176 -36.93 11.18 12.01
N VAL A 177 -36.34 10.08 12.46
CA VAL A 177 -35.68 9.13 11.55
C VAL A 177 -36.72 8.30 10.83
N THR A 178 -36.86 8.51 9.52
CA THR A 178 -37.76 7.71 8.68
C THR A 178 -37.14 6.33 8.37
N PRO A 179 -37.95 5.30 8.06
CA PRO A 179 -37.43 4.00 7.65
C PRO A 179 -36.55 4.05 6.38
N GLU A 180 -36.77 5.03 5.51
CA GLU A 180 -35.96 5.23 4.29
C GLU A 180 -34.57 5.78 4.63
N GLU A 181 -34.48 6.73 5.56
CA GLU A 181 -33.21 7.29 6.04
C GLU A 181 -32.41 6.27 6.86
N GLU A 182 -33.07 5.45 7.68
CA GLU A 182 -32.39 4.36 8.40
C GLU A 182 -31.76 3.37 7.40
N ALA A 183 -32.48 3.01 6.33
CA ALA A 183 -31.94 2.16 5.28
C ALA A 183 -30.79 2.83 4.53
N HIS A 184 -30.86 4.15 4.31
CA HIS A 184 -29.80 4.93 3.68
C HIS A 184 -28.53 4.95 4.52
N LEU A 185 -28.64 5.25 5.82
CA LEU A 185 -27.51 5.25 6.76
C LEU A 185 -26.86 3.87 6.85
N ARG A 186 -27.65 2.80 6.91
CA ARG A 186 -27.11 1.42 6.87
C ARG A 186 -26.38 1.12 5.56
N ALA A 187 -26.87 1.62 4.43
CA ALA A 187 -26.19 1.45 3.15
C ALA A 187 -24.85 2.20 3.10
N ILE A 188 -24.78 3.40 3.68
CA ILE A 188 -23.53 4.17 3.79
C ILE A 188 -22.56 3.50 4.77
N GLN A 189 -23.04 3.05 5.93
CA GLN A 189 -22.26 2.29 6.92
C GLN A 189 -21.61 1.07 6.26
N ALA A 190 -22.40 0.25 5.55
CA ALA A 190 -21.92 -0.94 4.86
C ALA A 190 -20.91 -0.59 3.75
N LYS A 191 -21.13 0.52 3.04
CA LYS A 191 -20.22 1.01 2.00
C LYS A 191 -18.87 1.46 2.57
N PHE A 192 -18.86 2.09 3.74
CA PHE A 192 -17.64 2.57 4.39
C PHE A 192 -16.95 1.51 5.25
N GLY A 193 -17.62 0.38 5.51
CA GLY A 193 -17.09 -0.71 6.32
C GLY A 193 -16.98 -0.35 7.80
N MET A 194 -17.83 0.56 8.28
CA MET A 194 -17.80 1.04 9.67
C MET A 194 -18.41 0.02 10.62
N SER A 195 -17.81 -0.16 11.80
CA SER A 195 -18.37 -1.01 12.84
C SER A 195 -19.63 -0.39 13.46
N ASP A 196 -20.51 -1.24 14.01
CA ASP A 196 -21.71 -0.77 14.71
C ASP A 196 -21.34 0.15 15.90
N GLU A 197 -20.23 -0.16 16.59
CA GLU A 197 -19.69 0.64 17.69
C GLU A 197 -19.26 2.05 17.24
N GLN A 198 -18.59 2.17 16.08
CA GLN A 198 -18.23 3.48 15.52
C GLN A 198 -19.46 4.31 15.17
N VAL A 199 -20.48 3.67 14.58
CA VAL A 199 -21.74 4.34 14.21
C VAL A 199 -22.49 4.82 15.44
N GLU A 200 -22.59 3.99 16.47
CA GLU A 200 -23.27 4.33 17.72
C GLU A 200 -22.56 5.50 18.43
N ALA A 201 -21.22 5.49 18.46
CA ALA A 201 -20.43 6.58 19.03
C ALA A 201 -20.69 7.91 18.32
N ILE A 202 -20.68 7.93 16.98
CA ILE A 202 -20.96 9.13 16.18
C ILE A 202 -22.41 9.61 16.41
N ALA A 203 -23.38 8.69 16.41
CA ALA A 203 -24.78 9.04 16.64
C ALA A 203 -25.02 9.62 18.04
N ALA A 204 -24.38 9.05 19.07
CA ALA A 204 -24.46 9.55 20.44
C ALA A 204 -23.85 10.95 20.59
N GLN A 205 -22.69 11.19 19.94
CA GLN A 205 -22.05 12.50 19.93
C GLN A 205 -22.96 13.56 19.29
N VAL A 206 -23.50 13.29 18.09
CA VAL A 206 -24.38 14.24 17.39
C VAL A 206 -25.65 14.55 18.19
N ARG A 207 -26.25 13.55 18.86
CA ARG A 207 -27.42 13.77 19.74
C ARG A 207 -27.08 14.68 20.92
N THR A 208 -25.95 14.43 21.58
CA THR A 208 -25.49 15.24 22.72
C THR A 208 -25.22 16.69 22.33
N GLU A 209 -24.62 16.92 21.16
CA GLU A 209 -24.40 18.28 20.64
C GLU A 209 -25.72 19.00 20.32
N LYS A 210 -26.73 18.29 19.81
CA LYS A 210 -28.06 18.85 19.55
C LYS A 210 -28.77 19.26 20.84
N GLU A 211 -28.71 18.42 21.88
CA GLU A 211 -29.28 18.70 23.20
C GLU A 211 -28.63 19.94 23.85
N ASN A 212 -27.29 20.04 23.80
CA ASN A 212 -26.56 21.20 24.31
C ASN A 212 -26.83 22.49 23.52
N SER A 213 -27.18 22.41 22.24
CA SER A 213 -27.51 23.57 21.40
C SER A 213 -28.93 24.09 21.61
N GLN A 214 -29.80 23.33 22.29
CA GLN A 214 -31.18 23.69 22.60
C GLN A 214 -31.35 24.33 24.00
N HIS A 215 -30.30 24.32 24.81
CA HIS A 215 -30.22 25.01 26.11
C HIS A 215 -29.51 26.36 25.99
#